data_AF-I4Z9X6-F1
#
_entry.id   AF-I4Z9X6-F1
#
_cell.length_a   1.000
_cell.length_b   1.000
_cell.length_c   1.000
_cell.angle_alpha   90.00
_cell.angle_beta   90.00
_cell.angle_gamma   90.00
#
_symmetry.space_group_name_H-M   'P 1'
#
loop_
_entity.id
_entity.type
_entity.pdbx_description
1 polymer ?
#
loop_
_entity_poly.entity_id
_entity_poly.type
_entity_poly.pdbx_seq_one_letter_code
_entity_poly.pdbx_strand_id
1 'polypeptide(L)'
;MAPIGVNDVGAMTLRLCKNRFLSNNLILAIGNSIITNKYTEAYINFTVNFQVNDCRQIPIVIPNAEELQNFESLVNKAINFKKSASNLYSEADHIIDELLLIKQEIDKAVLSLYRI
;
A
#
# COMPACT_ATOMS: atom_id res chain seq x y z
N MET A 1 -12.82 -4.48 31.87
CA MET A 1 -11.94 -4.94 30.78
C MET A 1 -10.82 -3.90 30.66
N ALA A 2 -9.58 -4.24 31.01
CA ALA A 2 -8.48 -3.29 30.90
C ALA A 2 -8.16 -3.04 29.41
N PRO A 3 -7.80 -1.81 28.99
CA PRO A 3 -7.38 -1.55 27.63
C PRO A 3 -6.14 -2.41 27.31
N ILE A 4 -6.11 -3.01 26.12
CA ILE A 4 -5.07 -3.95 25.63
C ILE A 4 -3.75 -3.18 25.29
N GLY A 5 -3.47 -2.09 26.01
CA GLY A 5 -2.31 -1.21 25.84
C GLY A 5 -2.68 0.19 25.37
N VAL A 6 -2.02 1.20 25.94
CA VAL A 6 -1.94 2.56 25.39
C VAL A 6 -0.72 2.57 24.49
N ASN A 7 -0.92 2.50 23.17
CA ASN A 7 0.18 2.62 22.22
C ASN A 7 0.46 4.12 22.02
N ASP A 8 1.61 4.58 22.51
CA ASP A 8 2.13 5.91 22.19
C ASP A 8 2.30 6.04 20.66
N VAL A 9 1.87 7.17 20.12
CA VAL A 9 1.94 7.51 18.69
C VAL A 9 3.41 7.48 18.22
N GLY A 10 4.36 7.80 19.12
CA GLY A 10 5.79 7.77 18.85
C GLY A 10 6.44 6.39 18.93
N ALA A 11 5.83 5.42 19.62
CA ALA A 11 6.45 4.11 19.90
C ALA A 11 6.31 3.09 18.75
N MET A 12 5.61 3.44 17.65
CA MET A 12 5.38 2.66 16.42
C MET A 12 5.84 1.19 16.49
N THR A 13 5.09 0.35 17.18
CA THR A 13 5.40 -1.08 17.22
C THR A 13 5.06 -1.72 15.88
N LEU A 14 6.04 -2.40 15.27
CA LEU A 14 5.82 -3.23 14.08
C LEU A 14 4.77 -4.31 14.39
N ARG A 15 3.64 -4.25 13.69
CA ARG A 15 2.59 -5.27 13.78
C ARG A 15 2.51 -6.02 12.46
N LEU A 16 2.67 -7.34 12.53
CA LEU A 16 2.42 -8.20 11.39
C LEU A 16 0.90 -8.32 11.21
N CYS A 17 0.40 -8.04 10.00
CA CYS A 17 -0.99 -8.32 9.67
C CYS A 17 -1.15 -9.83 9.44
N LYS A 18 -1.36 -10.61 10.52
CA LYS A 18 -1.80 -12.00 10.43
C LYS A 18 -3.32 -12.06 10.38
N ASN A 19 -3.88 -11.85 9.20
CA ASN A 19 -5.31 -11.96 8.95
C ASN A 19 -5.54 -12.76 7.66
N ARG A 20 -6.61 -13.56 7.61
CA ARG A 20 -7.00 -14.31 6.40
C ARG A 20 -7.45 -13.40 5.25
N PHE A 21 -7.96 -12.21 5.59
CA PHE A 21 -8.60 -11.29 4.64
C PHE A 21 -7.70 -10.12 4.22
N LEU A 22 -6.56 -9.94 4.89
CA LEU A 22 -5.64 -8.84 4.64
C LEU A 22 -4.21 -9.39 4.53
N SER A 23 -3.50 -8.98 3.49
CA SER A 23 -2.08 -9.27 3.31
C SER A 23 -1.26 -7.99 3.40
N ASN A 24 0.03 -8.10 3.73
CA ASN A 24 0.93 -6.95 3.71
C ASN A 24 1.00 -6.33 2.31
N ASN A 25 0.92 -7.16 1.26
CA ASN A 25 0.93 -6.70 -0.13
C ASN A 25 -0.32 -5.88 -0.46
N LEU A 26 -1.49 -6.28 0.03
CA LEU A 26 -2.71 -5.47 -0.12
C LEU A 26 -2.55 -4.07 0.52
N ILE A 27 -2.02 -4.01 1.75
CA ILE A 27 -1.79 -2.73 2.44
C ILE A 27 -0.78 -1.87 1.67
N LEU A 28 0.29 -2.47 1.15
CA LEU A 28 1.26 -1.77 0.30
C LEU A 28 0.63 -1.23 -0.98
N ALA A 29 -0.21 -2.04 -1.66
CA ALA A 29 -0.89 -1.64 -2.87
C ALA A 29 -1.82 -0.44 -2.63
N ILE A 30 -2.70 -0.54 -1.63
CA ILE A 30 -3.64 0.53 -1.27
C ILE A 30 -2.85 1.79 -0.88
N GLY A 31 -1.88 1.67 0.04
CA GLY A 31 -1.11 2.81 0.54
C GLY A 31 -0.32 3.58 -0.53
N ASN A 32 0.09 2.91 -1.61
CA ASN A 32 0.82 3.54 -2.73
C ASN A 32 -0.08 3.97 -3.89
N SER A 33 -1.40 3.79 -3.76
CA SER A 33 -2.34 4.08 -4.82
C SER A 33 -2.69 5.57 -4.94
N ILE A 34 -3.05 5.99 -6.15
CA ILE A 34 -3.49 7.35 -6.43
C ILE A 34 -4.77 7.73 -5.68
N ILE A 35 -5.69 6.77 -5.48
CA ILE A 35 -6.93 7.03 -4.76
C ILE A 35 -6.67 7.30 -3.28
N THR A 36 -5.76 6.55 -2.66
CA THR A 36 -5.38 6.81 -1.26
C THR A 36 -4.75 8.18 -1.13
N ASN A 37 -3.85 8.57 -2.04
CA ASN A 37 -3.24 9.90 -1.99
C ASN A 37 -4.28 11.02 -2.12
N LYS A 38 -5.19 10.91 -3.10
CA LYS A 38 -6.29 11.88 -3.28
C LYS A 38 -7.24 11.92 -2.08
N TYR A 39 -7.52 10.77 -1.48
CA TYR A 39 -8.37 10.67 -0.30
C TYR A 39 -7.72 11.35 0.91
N THR A 40 -6.42 11.10 1.13
CA THR A 40 -5.67 11.75 2.22
C THR A 40 -5.59 13.26 2.03
N GLU A 41 -5.38 13.72 0.79
CA GLU A 41 -5.36 15.14 0.40
C GLU A 41 -6.70 15.82 0.69
N ALA A 42 -7.82 15.16 0.38
CA ALA A 42 -9.15 15.76 0.45
C ALA A 42 -9.83 15.65 1.82
N TYR A 43 -9.58 14.57 2.58
CA TYR A 43 -10.45 14.20 3.71
C TYR A 43 -9.77 13.93 5.05
N ILE A 44 -8.44 13.68 5.07
CA ILE A 44 -7.74 13.35 6.32
C ILE A 44 -6.95 14.57 6.80
N ASN A 45 -5.71 14.70 6.34
CA ASN A 45 -4.82 15.79 6.71
C ASN A 45 -3.64 15.79 5.73
N PHE A 46 -3.53 16.84 4.92
CA PHE A 46 -2.43 16.99 3.95
C PHE A 46 -1.25 17.75 4.58
N THR A 47 -0.71 17.23 5.68
CA THR A 47 0.57 17.72 6.21
C THR A 47 1.70 16.82 5.73
N VAL A 48 2.93 17.33 5.75
CA VAL A 48 4.13 16.59 5.31
C VAL A 48 4.31 15.26 6.07
N ASN A 49 3.77 15.17 7.29
CA ASN A 49 3.94 14.01 8.16
C ASN A 49 2.69 13.14 8.17
N PHE A 50 2.73 12.03 7.42
CA PHE A 50 1.71 10.99 7.48
C PHE A 50 1.95 10.06 8.67
N GLN A 51 1.00 9.98 9.60
CA GLN A 51 1.11 9.23 10.85
C GLN A 51 0.13 8.07 10.94
N VAL A 52 0.29 7.21 11.94
CA VAL A 52 -0.64 6.08 12.18
C VAL A 52 -2.08 6.54 12.41
N ASN A 53 -2.29 7.75 12.94
CA ASN A 53 -3.63 8.31 13.12
C ASN A 53 -4.29 8.67 11.78
N ASP A 54 -3.51 9.00 10.77
CA ASP A 54 -3.99 9.25 9.40
C ASP A 54 -4.24 7.92 8.69
N CYS A 55 -3.33 6.93 8.82
CA CYS A 55 -3.52 5.58 8.30
C CYS A 55 -4.85 4.95 8.73
N ARG A 56 -5.25 5.16 10.00
CA ARG A 56 -6.48 4.59 10.58
C ARG A 56 -7.76 5.15 9.96
N GLN A 57 -7.67 6.29 9.28
CA GLN A 57 -8.80 6.94 8.63
C GLN A 57 -8.98 6.51 7.17
N ILE A 58 -8.02 5.76 6.61
CA ILE A 58 -8.16 5.21 5.25
C ILE A 58 -9.16 4.06 5.27
N PRO A 59 -10.27 4.14 4.52
CA PRO A 59 -11.21 3.02 4.41
C PRO A 59 -10.55 1.90 3.63
N ILE A 60 -10.52 0.67 4.16
CA ILE A 60 -9.98 -0.51 3.47
C ILE A 60 -11.13 -1.45 3.13
N VAL A 61 -11.38 -1.64 1.83
CA VAL A 61 -12.35 -2.63 1.32
C VAL A 61 -11.72 -4.02 1.42
N ILE A 62 -12.46 -4.99 1.94
CA ILE A 62 -12.00 -6.38 2.04
C ILE A 62 -12.11 -7.04 0.65
N PRO A 63 -11.00 -7.48 0.04
CA PRO A 63 -11.04 -8.14 -1.25
C PRO A 63 -11.57 -9.57 -1.15
N ASN A 64 -12.02 -10.12 -2.27
CA ASN A 64 -12.21 -11.55 -2.41
C ASN A 64 -10.84 -12.27 -2.60
N ALA A 65 -10.86 -13.60 -2.63
CA ALA A 65 -9.62 -14.39 -2.71
C ALA A 65 -8.82 -14.13 -4.00
N GLU A 66 -9.48 -13.96 -5.14
CA GLU A 66 -8.85 -13.71 -6.44
C GLU A 66 -8.24 -12.30 -6.49
N GLU A 67 -8.99 -11.29 -6.04
CA GLU A 67 -8.51 -9.91 -5.91
C GLU A 67 -7.28 -9.85 -4.99
N LEU A 68 -7.32 -10.53 -3.85
CA LEU A 68 -6.19 -10.59 -2.92
C LEU A 68 -4.94 -11.21 -3.57
N GLN A 69 -5.12 -12.32 -4.30
CA GLN A 69 -4.04 -12.99 -5.00
C GLN A 69 -3.43 -12.12 -6.11
N ASN A 70 -4.27 -11.35 -6.80
CA ASN A 70 -3.84 -10.37 -7.79
C ASN A 70 -2.97 -9.27 -7.17
N PHE A 71 -3.39 -8.69 -6.04
CA PHE A 71 -2.57 -7.70 -5.32
C PHE A 71 -1.24 -8.27 -4.85
N GLU A 72 -1.23 -9.51 -4.36
CA GLU A 72 0.00 -10.19 -3.97
C GLU A 72 0.97 -10.33 -5.15
N SER A 73 0.47 -10.74 -6.32
CA SER A 73 1.25 -10.86 -7.56
C SER A 73 1.83 -9.52 -8.01
N LEU A 74 1.00 -8.48 -8.10
CA LEU A 74 1.42 -7.14 -8.57
C LEU A 74 2.48 -6.51 -7.66
N VAL A 75 2.30 -6.60 -6.35
CA VAL A 75 3.27 -6.05 -5.39
C VAL A 75 4.55 -6.86 -5.39
N ASN A 76 4.48 -8.19 -5.48
CA ASN A 76 5.68 -9.02 -5.62
C ASN A 76 6.44 -8.72 -6.92
N LYS A 77 5.73 -8.47 -8.03
CA LYS A 77 6.31 -8.00 -9.30
C LYS A 77 7.07 -6.69 -9.09
N ALA A 78 6.47 -5.70 -8.43
CA ALA A 78 7.13 -4.42 -8.12
C ALA A 78 8.38 -4.59 -7.23
N ILE A 79 8.28 -5.39 -6.16
CA ILE A 79 9.37 -5.65 -5.22
C ILE A 79 10.53 -6.36 -5.94
N ASN A 80 10.24 -7.40 -6.72
CA ASN A 80 11.25 -8.17 -7.44
C ASN A 80 11.92 -7.30 -8.50
N PHE A 81 11.16 -6.51 -9.24
CA PHE A 81 11.71 -5.56 -10.20
C PHE A 81 12.67 -4.57 -9.52
N LYS A 82 12.24 -3.94 -8.41
CA LYS A 82 13.08 -3.00 -7.66
C LYS A 82 14.35 -3.63 -7.09
N LYS A 83 14.28 -4.89 -6.64
CA LYS A 83 15.46 -5.66 -6.19
C LYS A 83 16.42 -5.94 -7.34
N SER A 84 15.92 -6.40 -8.48
CA SER A 84 16.74 -6.66 -9.67
C SER A 84 17.41 -5.39 -10.19
N ALA A 85 16.65 -4.29 -10.26
CA ALA A 85 17.14 -2.96 -10.64
C ALA A 85 18.17 -2.38 -9.68
N SER A 86 18.17 -2.78 -8.39
CA SER A 86 19.20 -2.37 -7.43
C SER A 86 20.50 -3.14 -7.59
N ASN A 87 20.47 -4.33 -8.19
CA ASN A 87 21.62 -5.20 -8.36
C ASN A 87 22.33 -4.98 -9.70
N LEU A 88 21.59 -4.52 -10.71
CA LEU A 88 22.09 -4.14 -12.02
C LEU A 88 22.25 -2.62 -11.99
N TYR A 89 23.44 -2.08 -12.28
CA TYR A 89 23.64 -0.64 -12.48
C TYR A 89 22.96 -0.19 -13.79
N SER A 90 21.66 -0.41 -13.89
CA SER A 90 20.85 -0.15 -15.07
C SER A 90 20.53 1.34 -15.21
N GLU A 91 20.24 1.76 -16.44
CA GLU A 91 19.80 3.12 -16.76
C GLU A 91 18.57 3.49 -15.93
N ALA A 92 18.68 4.57 -15.16
CA ALA A 92 17.67 4.97 -14.18
C ALA A 92 16.30 5.25 -14.83
N ASP A 93 16.29 5.77 -16.05
CA ASP A 93 15.06 6.16 -16.76
C ASP A 93 14.18 4.94 -17.10
N HIS A 94 14.77 3.86 -17.61
CA HIS A 94 14.03 2.62 -17.91
C HIS A 94 13.42 1.99 -16.66
N ILE A 95 14.12 2.05 -15.52
CA ILE A 95 13.60 1.55 -14.23
C ILE A 95 12.38 2.36 -13.80
N ILE A 96 12.42 3.68 -13.97
CA ILE A 96 11.32 4.58 -13.61
C ILE A 96 10.09 4.27 -14.47
N ASP A 97 10.27 4.10 -15.77
CA ASP A 97 9.18 3.82 -16.71
C ASP A 97 8.49 2.48 -16.42
N GLU A 98 9.25 1.40 -16.18
CA GLU A 98 8.66 0.11 -15.82
C GLU A 98 7.94 0.15 -14.46
N LEU A 99 8.52 0.82 -13.46
CA LEU A 99 7.85 0.98 -12.17
C LEU A 99 6.58 1.82 -12.30
N LEU A 100 6.55 2.79 -13.21
CA LEU A 100 5.35 3.59 -13.48
C LEU A 100 4.24 2.72 -14.10
N LEU A 101 4.57 1.82 -15.04
CA LEU A 101 3.61 0.87 -15.60
C LEU A 101 3.05 -0.07 -14.53
N ILE A 102 3.91 -0.64 -13.68
CA ILE A 102 3.46 -1.50 -12.57
C ILE A 102 2.59 -0.71 -11.58
N LYS A 103 2.95 0.54 -11.29
CA LYS A 103 2.13 1.43 -10.46
C LYS A 103 0.75 1.66 -11.06
N GLN A 104 0.65 1.90 -12.37
CA GLN A 104 -0.63 2.06 -13.06
C GLN A 104 -1.49 0.78 -13.01
N GLU A 105 -0.87 -0.41 -13.10
CA GLU A 105 -1.58 -1.69 -12.90
C GLU A 105 -2.14 -1.79 -11.48
N ILE A 106 -1.35 -1.44 -10.47
CA ILE A 106 -1.77 -1.41 -9.06
C ILE A 106 -2.91 -0.40 -8.87
N ASP A 107 -2.78 0.81 -9.41
CA ASP A 107 -3.81 1.86 -9.30
C ASP A 107 -5.14 1.39 -9.88
N LYS A 108 -5.13 0.75 -11.06
CA LYS A 108 -6.34 0.18 -11.67
C LYS A 108 -6.96 -0.92 -10.81
N ALA A 109 -6.14 -1.81 -10.26
CA ALA A 109 -6.61 -2.87 -9.37
C ALA A 109 -7.24 -2.30 -8.10
N VAL A 110 -6.63 -1.27 -7.50
CA VAL A 110 -7.19 -0.57 -6.34
C VAL A 110 -8.50 0.12 -6.70
N LEU A 111 -8.57 0.89 -7.79
CA LEU A 111 -9.83 1.52 -8.22
C LEU A 111 -10.96 0.50 -8.41
N SER A 112 -10.65 -0.63 -9.05
CA SER A 112 -11.59 -1.75 -9.20
C SER A 112 -12.03 -2.32 -7.85
N LEU A 113 -11.14 -2.48 -6.87
CA LEU A 113 -11.49 -2.92 -5.51
C LEU A 113 -12.49 -1.97 -4.83
N TYR A 114 -12.32 -0.65 -5.01
CA TYR A 114 -13.23 0.37 -4.48
C TYR A 114 -14.48 0.59 -5.35
N ARG A 115 -14.60 -0.12 -6.48
CA ARG A 115 -15.72 -0.04 -7.43
C ARG A 115 -15.90 1.37 -8.02
N ILE A 116 -14.78 2.03 -8.33
CA ILE A 116 -14.68 3.36 -8.97
C ILE A 116 -14.04 3.18 -10.35
#